data_AF-U1LTK5-F1
#
_entry.id   AF-U1LTK5-F1
#
_cell.length_a   1.000
_cell.length_b   1.000
_cell.length_c   1.000
_cell.angle_alpha   90.00
_cell.angle_beta   90.00
_cell.angle_gamma   90.00
#
_symmetry.space_group_name_H-M   'P 1'
#
loop_
_entity.id
_entity.type
_entity.pdbx_description
1 polymer ?
#
loop_
_entity_poly.entity_id
_entity_poly.type
_entity_poly.pdbx_seq_one_letter_code
_entity_poly.pdbx_strand_id
1 'polypeptide(L)'
;MIGEATADPSPRRRASLEVLRAEAADERSVLVEERLRAGEDPWEFMSQLPSVDEIVVLLLRSERILPPHAVRPDHEVSDRVLRRIVDDYPQLAPTVWSMLEPAEPERAWTPRVRRDAA
;
A
#
# COMPACT_ATOMS: atom_id res chain seq x y z
N MET A 1 -10.79 -43.50 10.55
CA MET A 1 -9.44 -42.89 10.57
C MET A 1 -9.45 -41.76 9.54
N ILE A 2 -9.90 -40.58 9.93
CA ILE A 2 -9.88 -39.39 9.05
C ILE A 2 -8.49 -38.78 9.20
N GLY A 3 -7.69 -38.86 8.14
CA GLY A 3 -6.40 -38.18 8.07
C GLY A 3 -6.64 -36.68 7.93
N GLU A 4 -6.32 -35.95 8.99
CA GLU A 4 -6.30 -34.50 9.02
C GLU A 4 -5.26 -34.02 7.99
N ALA A 5 -5.74 -33.45 6.89
CA ALA A 5 -4.88 -32.75 5.96
C ALA A 5 -4.29 -31.55 6.70
N THR A 6 -3.06 -31.70 7.20
CA THR A 6 -2.27 -30.60 7.71
C THR A 6 -2.16 -29.59 6.58
N ALA A 7 -2.94 -28.52 6.64
CA ALA A 7 -2.77 -27.38 5.77
C ALA A 7 -1.31 -26.94 5.93
N ASP A 8 -0.52 -27.19 4.90
CA ASP A 8 0.86 -26.75 4.84
C ASP A 8 0.89 -25.24 5.08
N PRO A 9 1.44 -24.74 6.21
CA PRO A 9 1.65 -23.33 6.36
C PRO A 9 2.91 -23.01 5.57
N SER A 10 2.86 -23.17 4.25
CA SER A 10 3.86 -22.62 3.36
C SER A 10 4.02 -21.16 3.79
N PRO A 11 5.15 -20.73 4.37
CA PRO A 11 5.35 -19.32 4.64
C PRO A 11 5.31 -18.69 3.27
N ARG A 12 4.23 -17.95 2.95
CA ARG A 12 4.18 -17.12 1.74
C ARG A 12 5.53 -16.45 1.69
N ARG A 13 6.37 -16.80 0.71
CA ARG A 13 7.77 -16.37 0.69
C ARG A 13 7.73 -14.86 0.62
N ARG A 14 7.90 -14.20 1.77
CA ARG A 14 7.88 -12.75 1.89
C ARG A 14 9.09 -12.26 1.13
N ALA A 15 8.88 -11.40 0.13
CA ALA A 15 9.98 -10.64 -0.43
C ALA A 15 10.67 -9.88 0.72
N SER A 16 11.99 -9.79 0.67
CA SER A 16 12.74 -8.98 1.63
C SER A 16 12.26 -7.53 1.54
N LEU A 17 12.17 -6.84 2.68
CA LEU A 17 11.77 -5.43 2.70
C LEU A 17 12.74 -4.56 1.87
N GLU A 18 14.02 -4.92 1.80
CA GLU A 18 14.99 -4.22 0.96
C GLU A 18 14.65 -4.33 -0.54
N VAL A 19 14.18 -5.50 -0.99
CA VAL A 19 13.74 -5.71 -2.37
C VAL A 19 12.49 -4.90 -2.65
N LEU A 20 11.50 -4.95 -1.75
CA LEU A 20 10.28 -4.15 -1.88
C LEU A 20 10.58 -2.64 -1.94
N ARG A 21 11.56 -2.17 -1.15
CA ARG A 21 12.00 -0.77 -1.18
C ARG A 21 12.71 -0.39 -2.48
N ALA A 22 13.50 -1.30 -3.05
CA ALA A 22 14.13 -1.07 -4.34
C ALA A 22 13.05 -0.96 -5.44
N GLU A 23 12.12 -1.90 -5.50
CA GLU A 23 10.99 -1.88 -6.44
C GLU A 23 10.13 -0.62 -6.28
N ALA A 24 9.83 -0.22 -5.04
CA ALA A 24 9.07 0.99 -4.76
C ALA A 24 9.83 2.29 -5.12
N ALA A 25 11.16 2.29 -5.05
CA ALA A 25 11.97 3.43 -5.50
C ALA A 25 11.97 3.56 -7.03
N ASP A 26 11.97 2.43 -7.74
CA ASP A 26 11.82 2.40 -9.20
C ASP A 26 10.42 2.90 -9.60
N GLU A 27 9.37 2.40 -8.96
CA GLU A 27 7.98 2.86 -9.17
C GLU A 27 7.83 4.36 -8.90
N ARG A 28 8.44 4.87 -7.82
CA ARG A 28 8.45 6.32 -7.55
C ARG A 28 9.12 7.12 -8.66
N SER A 29 10.17 6.58 -9.27
CA SER A 29 10.86 7.23 -10.39
C SER A 29 9.98 7.27 -11.64
N VAL A 30 9.21 6.21 -11.90
CA VAL A 30 8.19 6.20 -12.96
C VAL A 30 7.15 7.30 -12.73
N LEU A 31 6.62 7.45 -11.50
CA LEU A 31 5.66 8.52 -11.17
C LEU A 31 6.23 9.93 -11.42
N VAL A 32 7.52 10.14 -11.13
CA VAL A 32 8.20 11.41 -11.44
C VAL A 32 8.27 11.62 -12.95
N GLU A 33 8.71 10.62 -13.70
CA GLU A 33 8.81 10.72 -15.16
C GLU A 33 7.46 10.98 -15.84
N GLU A 34 6.39 10.32 -15.37
CA GLU A 34 5.03 10.54 -15.90
C GLU A 34 4.58 11.99 -15.71
N ARG A 35 4.77 12.56 -14.53
CA ARG A 35 4.41 13.94 -14.23
C ARG A 35 5.23 14.96 -15.02
N LEU A 36 6.54 14.72 -15.17
CA LEU A 36 7.39 15.54 -16.01
C LEU A 36 6.93 15.51 -17.48
N ARG A 37 6.58 14.32 -18.00
CA ARG A 37 6.04 14.18 -19.37
C ARG A 37 4.66 14.82 -19.53
N ALA A 38 3.87 14.90 -18.46
CA ALA A 38 2.61 15.63 -18.42
C ALA A 38 2.79 17.16 -18.36
N GLY A 39 4.02 17.65 -18.19
CA GLY A 39 4.32 19.08 -18.10
C GLY A 39 4.06 19.70 -16.73
N GLU A 40 3.93 18.89 -15.68
CA GLU A 40 3.82 19.39 -14.30
C GLU A 40 5.15 20.00 -13.83
N ASP A 41 5.09 21.05 -13.00
CA ASP A 41 6.29 21.66 -12.40
C ASP A 41 6.84 20.75 -11.28
N PRO A 42 8.08 20.24 -11.38
CA PRO A 42 8.68 19.42 -10.33
C PRO A 42 8.71 20.09 -8.97
N TRP A 43 8.84 21.42 -8.89
CA TRP A 43 8.82 22.11 -7.59
C TRP A 43 7.46 21.97 -6.89
N GLU A 44 6.38 21.90 -7.66
CA GLU A 44 5.01 21.80 -7.15
C GLU A 44 4.63 20.36 -6.77
N PHE A 45 5.00 19.35 -7.58
CA PHE A 45 4.52 17.99 -7.35
C PHE A 45 5.46 17.11 -6.51
N MET A 46 6.76 17.44 -6.39
CA MET A 46 7.72 16.57 -5.70
C MET A 46 7.38 16.34 -4.22
N SER A 47 6.82 17.35 -3.54
CA SER A 47 6.34 17.27 -2.15
C SER A 47 5.05 16.46 -2.00
N GLN A 48 4.34 16.23 -3.11
CA GLN A 48 3.09 15.49 -3.18
C GLN A 48 3.30 14.02 -3.56
N LEU A 49 4.55 13.59 -3.79
CA LEU A 49 4.81 12.18 -4.08
C LEU A 49 4.79 11.36 -2.79
N PRO A 50 4.27 10.12 -2.83
CA PRO A 50 4.47 9.20 -1.72
C PRO A 50 5.96 8.93 -1.51
N SER A 51 6.33 8.72 -0.26
CA SER A 51 7.63 8.15 0.12
C SER A 51 7.73 6.69 -0.33
N VAL A 52 8.96 6.16 -0.35
CA VAL A 52 9.21 4.76 -0.73
C VAL A 52 8.43 3.80 0.18
N ASP A 53 8.47 4.01 1.49
CA ASP A 53 7.75 3.13 2.43
C ASP A 53 6.23 3.24 2.27
N GLU A 54 5.68 4.41 1.92
CA GLU A 54 4.26 4.55 1.58
C GLU A 54 3.91 3.77 0.31
N ILE A 55 4.74 3.82 -0.73
CA ILE A 55 4.54 3.03 -1.96
C ILE A 55 4.57 1.53 -1.65
N VAL A 56 5.53 1.05 -0.84
CA VAL A 56 5.58 -0.35 -0.40
C VAL A 56 4.26 -0.76 0.27
N VAL A 57 3.76 0.05 1.21
CA VAL A 57 2.49 -0.23 1.90
C VAL A 57 1.31 -0.28 0.93
N LEU A 58 1.25 0.62 -0.05
CA LEU A 58 0.17 0.64 -1.05
C LEU A 58 0.17 -0.59 -1.95
N LEU A 59 1.35 -1.03 -2.41
CA LEU A 59 1.51 -2.22 -3.24
C LEU A 59 1.12 -3.47 -2.44
N LEU A 60 1.65 -3.62 -1.22
CA LEU A 60 1.29 -4.72 -0.33
C LEU A 60 -0.21 -4.74 0.00
N ARG A 61 -0.84 -3.57 0.10
CA ARG A 61 -2.29 -3.45 0.30
C ARG A 61 -3.07 -3.88 -0.95
N SER A 62 -2.66 -3.46 -2.16
CA SER A 62 -3.37 -3.80 -3.40
C SER A 62 -3.36 -5.31 -3.66
N GLU A 63 -2.23 -5.97 -3.43
CA GLU A 63 -2.08 -7.43 -3.54
C GLU A 63 -3.00 -8.20 -2.58
N ARG A 64 -3.26 -7.64 -1.40
CA ARG A 64 -4.09 -8.27 -0.36
C ARG A 64 -5.58 -8.04 -0.57
N ILE A 65 -5.99 -7.13 -1.46
CA ILE A 65 -7.38 -6.70 -1.66
C ILE A 65 -8.07 -7.31 -2.90
N LEU A 66 -7.35 -7.86 -3.89
CA LEU A 66 -7.93 -8.40 -5.15
C LEU A 66 -8.10 -9.95 -5.15
N PRO A 67 -9.06 -10.61 -5.88
CA PRO A 67 -10.54 -10.52 -6.01
C PRO A 67 -11.29 -11.89 -5.76
N PRO A 68 -12.67 -12.03 -5.71
CA PRO A 68 -13.72 -11.95 -6.76
C PRO A 68 -14.30 -10.79 -7.57
N HIS A 69 -14.22 -9.52 -7.20
CA HIS A 69 -14.94 -8.47 -7.95
C HIS A 69 -14.32 -7.15 -7.61
N ALA A 70 -14.04 -6.34 -8.63
CA ALA A 70 -13.37 -5.05 -8.59
C ALA A 70 -14.18 -3.96 -7.85
N VAL A 71 -14.76 -4.28 -6.70
CA VAL A 71 -15.38 -3.33 -5.79
C VAL A 71 -14.25 -2.69 -5.00
N ARG A 72 -14.18 -1.36 -5.05
CA ARG A 72 -13.27 -0.57 -4.24
C ARG A 72 -13.46 -0.98 -2.76
N PRO A 73 -12.39 -1.35 -2.03
CA PRO A 73 -12.51 -1.77 -0.64
C PRO A 73 -13.06 -0.64 0.23
N ASP A 74 -13.93 -0.98 1.17
CA ASP A 74 -14.33 -0.09 2.25
C ASP A 74 -13.12 0.25 3.16
N HIS A 75 -13.18 1.40 3.83
CA HIS A 75 -12.14 1.90 4.75
C HIS A 75 -11.84 0.88 5.85
N GLU A 76 -12.86 0.22 6.43
CA GLU A 76 -12.64 -0.78 7.48
C GLU A 76 -11.82 -1.99 6.98
N VAL A 77 -12.06 -2.40 5.74
CA VAL A 77 -11.31 -3.47 5.08
C VAL A 77 -9.88 -3.01 4.81
N SER A 78 -9.70 -1.81 4.28
CA SER A 78 -8.37 -1.20 4.05
C SER A 78 -7.57 -1.13 5.35
N ASP A 79 -8.16 -0.61 6.43
CA ASP A 79 -7.51 -0.46 7.73
C ASP A 79 -7.07 -1.80 8.32
N ARG A 80 -7.92 -2.82 8.19
CA ARG A 80 -7.59 -4.18 8.62
C ARG A 80 -6.41 -4.74 7.83
N VAL A 81 -6.36 -4.51 6.52
CA VAL A 81 -5.25 -4.94 5.66
C VAL A 81 -3.97 -4.19 6.04
N LEU A 82 -4.04 -2.89 6.28
CA LEU A 82 -2.91 -2.07 6.74
C LEU A 82 -2.33 -2.60 8.06
N ARG A 83 -3.18 -2.88 9.06
CA ARG A 83 -2.73 -3.48 10.34
C ARG A 83 -2.03 -4.82 10.13
N ARG A 84 -2.54 -5.67 9.24
CA ARG A 84 -1.93 -6.97 8.92
C ARG A 84 -0.55 -6.83 8.24
N ILE A 85 -0.28 -5.75 7.51
CA ILE A 85 1.05 -5.50 6.93
C ILE A 85 2.09 -5.32 8.03
N VAL A 86 1.72 -4.72 9.17
CA VAL A 86 2.64 -4.53 10.31
C VAL A 86 3.10 -5.87 10.89
N ASP A 87 2.23 -6.87 10.94
CA ASP A 87 2.57 -8.22 11.41
C ASP A 87 3.65 -8.86 10.51
N ASP A 88 3.56 -8.62 9.19
CA ASP A 88 4.50 -9.16 8.21
C ASP A 88 5.80 -8.34 8.11
N TYR A 89 5.73 -7.02 8.33
CA TYR A 89 6.79 -6.03 8.12
C TYR A 89 6.79 -4.96 9.23
N PRO A 90 7.31 -5.27 10.43
CA PRO A 90 7.23 -4.36 11.58
C PRO A 90 7.99 -3.04 11.37
N GLN A 91 8.98 -3.00 10.47
CA GLN A 91 9.70 -1.78 10.14
C GLN A 91 8.83 -0.73 9.41
N LEU A 92 7.70 -1.14 8.82
CA LEU A 92 6.74 -0.24 8.18
C LEU A 92 5.70 0.32 9.16
N ALA A 93 5.73 -0.09 10.44
CA ALA A 93 4.73 0.33 11.42
C ALA A 93 4.52 1.86 11.50
N PRO A 94 5.57 2.71 11.56
CA PRO A 94 5.37 4.16 11.62
C PRO A 94 4.59 4.71 10.42
N THR A 95 4.94 4.24 9.22
CA THR A 95 4.29 4.62 7.97
C THR A 95 2.83 4.16 7.95
N VAL A 96 2.58 2.90 8.34
CA VAL A 96 1.22 2.36 8.41
C VAL A 96 0.35 3.14 9.39
N TRP A 97 0.85 3.46 10.59
CA TRP A 97 0.08 4.23 11.57
C TRP A 97 -0.22 5.64 11.06
N SER A 98 0.75 6.30 10.42
CA SER A 98 0.52 7.60 9.76
C SER A 98 -0.56 7.51 8.67
N MET A 99 -0.64 6.40 7.93
CA MET A 99 -1.68 6.19 6.91
C MET A 99 -3.06 5.82 7.48
N LEU A 100 -3.14 5.38 8.74
CA LEU A 100 -4.38 5.06 9.45
C LEU A 100 -4.97 6.27 10.20
N GLU A 101 -4.17 7.31 10.45
CA GLU A 101 -4.66 8.54 11.06
C GLU A 101 -5.72 9.19 10.16
N PRO A 102 -6.85 9.69 10.70
CA PRO A 102 -7.89 10.34 9.92
C PRO A 102 -7.35 11.60 9.24
N ALA A 103 -6.97 11.42 7.97
CA ALA A 103 -6.56 12.38 6.95
C ALA A 103 -6.08 13.77 7.45
N GLU A 104 -4.74 13.94 7.51
CA GLU A 104 -4.17 15.13 6.88
C GLU A 104 -4.80 15.29 5.48
N PRO A 105 -5.16 16.52 5.06
CA PRO A 105 -6.01 16.76 3.90
C PRO A 105 -5.50 15.95 2.70
N GLU A 106 -6.34 14.99 2.27
CA GLU A 106 -6.18 14.07 1.15
C GLU A 106 -4.92 14.38 0.31
N ARG A 107 -3.77 13.79 0.69
CA ARG A 107 -2.52 13.96 -0.07
C ARG A 107 -2.86 13.69 -1.53
N ALA A 108 -2.40 14.52 -2.46
CA ALA A 108 -2.85 14.48 -3.86
C ALA A 108 -2.67 13.11 -4.54
N TRP A 109 -1.80 12.26 -4.00
CA TRP A 109 -1.57 10.89 -4.45
C TRP A 109 -2.47 9.83 -3.81
N THR A 110 -3.18 10.13 -2.71
CA THR A 110 -3.98 9.15 -1.97
C THR A 110 -5.03 8.50 -2.86
N PRO A 111 -5.11 7.16 -2.88
CA PRO A 111 -6.20 6.48 -3.56
C PRO A 111 -7.51 6.95 -2.93
N ARG A 112 -8.39 7.56 -3.72
CA ARG A 112 -9.72 7.96 -3.24
C ARG A 112 -10.39 6.70 -2.69
N VAL A 113 -10.75 6.64 -1.42
CA VAL A 113 -11.57 5.54 -0.86
C VAL A 113 -12.90 6.17 -0.47
N ARG A 114 -14.03 5.64 -0.96
CA ARG A 114 -15.33 6.27 -0.68
C ARG A 114 -15.67 6.04 0.81
N ARG A 115 -16.05 7.11 1.51
CA ARG A 115 -16.81 6.97 2.76
C ARG A 115 -18.24 6.62 2.38
N ASP A 116 -18.76 5.52 2.88
CA ASP A 116 -20.21 5.37 2.95
C ASP A 116 -20.71 6.37 3.99
N ALA A 117 -21.65 7.21 3.58
CA ALA A 117 -22.41 8.04 4.50
C ALA A 117 -23.37 7.11 5.24
N ALA A 118 -23.25 7.07 6.57
CA ALA A 118 -24.21 6.41 7.45
C ALA A 118 -25.61 7.04 7.31
#